data_AF-A0AAP3DI24-F1
#
_entry.id   AF-A0AAP3DI24-F1
#
_cell.length_a   1.000
_cell.length_b   1.000
_cell.length_c   1.000
_cell.angle_alpha   90.00
_cell.angle_beta   90.00
_cell.angle_gamma   90.00
#
_symmetry.space_group_name_H-M   'P 1'
#
loop_
_entity.id
_entity.type
_entity.pdbx_description
1 polymer ?
#
loop_
_entity_poly.entity_id
_entity_poly.type
_entity_poly.pdbx_seq_one_letter_code
_entity_poly.pdbx_strand_id
1 'polypeptide(L)' 'MVKPYMIPVYAYLVKSGEWAIEPVKNAQKILPEAYRLPVAEFLADQVNKK' A
#
# COMPACT_ATOMS: atom_id res chain seq x y z
N MET A 1 -8.80 -11.67 6.69
CA MET A 1 -9.80 -11.17 5.71
C MET A 1 -9.43 -9.75 5.33
N VAL A 2 -9.28 -9.47 4.03
CA VAL A 2 -9.00 -8.12 3.51
C VAL A 2 -10.27 -7.29 3.58
N LYS A 3 -10.17 -6.05 4.06
CA LYS A 3 -11.27 -5.08 4.08
C LYS A 3 -11.08 -4.14 2.89
N PRO A 4 -11.94 -4.17 1.85
CA PRO A 4 -11.71 -3.40 0.63
C PRO A 4 -11.52 -1.90 0.86
N TYR A 5 -12.25 -1.33 1.82
CA TYR A 5 -12.14 0.09 2.18
C TYR A 5 -10.78 0.49 2.76
N MET A 6 -9.98 -0.46 3.27
CA MET A 6 -8.64 -0.19 3.79
C MET A 6 -7.57 -0.08 2.70
N ILE A 7 -7.82 -0.61 1.50
CA ILE A 7 -6.88 -0.57 0.37
C ILE A 7 -6.50 0.89 0.02
N PRO A 8 -7.44 1.81 -0.24
CA PRO A 8 -7.08 3.20 -0.54
C PRO A 8 -6.44 3.93 0.65
N VAL A 9 -6.79 3.58 1.89
CA VAL A 9 -6.18 4.16 3.11
C VAL A 9 -4.70 3.77 3.18
N TYR A 10 -4.40 2.48 3.04
CA TYR A 10 -3.03 2.00 3.04
C TYR A 10 -2.23 2.51 1.83
N ALA A 11 -2.84 2.63 0.66
CA ALA A 11 -2.21 3.26 -0.50
C ALA A 11 -1.82 4.72 -0.22
N TYR A 12 -2.66 5.48 0.48
CA TYR A 12 -2.34 6.84 0.89
C TYR A 12 -1.15 6.88 1.88
N LEU A 13 -1.13 5.99 2.87
CA LEU A 13 -0.04 5.87 3.84
C LEU A 13 1.30 5.45 3.22
N VAL A 14 1.26 4.63 2.16
CA VAL A 14 2.47 4.30 1.39
C VAL A 14 2.95 5.52 0.61
N LYS A 15 2.04 6.29 0.01
CA LYS A 15 2.38 7.53 -0.72
C LYS A 15 2.96 8.63 0.18
N SER A 16 2.59 8.67 1.46
CA SER A 16 3.18 9.62 2.42
C SER A 16 4.61 9.25 2.85
N GLY A 17 5.10 8.06 2.49
CA GLY A 17 6.45 7.60 2.79
C GLY A 17 6.64 7.03 4.20
N GLU A 18 5.60 7.04 5.05
CA GLU A 18 5.65 6.46 6.40
C GLU A 18 5.52 4.93 6.40
N TRP A 19 4.85 4.39 5.39
CA TRP A 19 4.60 2.95 5.24
C TRP A 19 5.23 2.40 3.97
N ALA A 20 5.67 1.15 4.04
CA ALA A 20 6.16 0.42 2.88
C ALA A 20 5.35 -0.84 2.60
N ILE A 21 5.25 -1.17 1.30
CA ILE A 21 4.65 -2.42 0.81
C ILE A 21 5.53 -3.61 1.19
N GLU A 22 6.85 -3.43 1.07
CA GLU A 22 7.85 -4.43 1.40
C GLU A 22 8.78 -3.94 2.52
N PRO A 23 9.40 -4.85 3.28
CA PRO A 23 10.44 -4.47 4.24
C PRO A 23 11.61 -3.79 3.53
N VAL A 24 11.71 -2.47 3.70
CA VAL A 24 12.85 -1.65 3.25
C VAL A 24 13.56 -1.06 4.46
N LYS A 25 14.89 -0.89 4.37
CA LYS A 25 15.74 -0.47 5.52
C LYS A 25 15.28 0.82 6.22
N ASN A 26 14.54 1.68 5.53
CA ASN A 26 14.12 3.00 6.04
C ASN A 26 12.61 3.11 6.32
N ALA A 27 11.83 2.03 6.20
CA ALA A 27 10.40 2.08 6.49
C ALA A 27 10.15 1.96 8.00
N GLN A 28 9.40 2.92 8.55
CA GLN A 28 8.97 2.84 9.94
C GLN A 28 7.90 1.77 10.16
N LYS A 29 7.05 1.53 9.15
CA LYS A 29 5.94 0.59 9.20
C LYS A 29 5.81 -0.18 7.90
N ILE A 30 5.44 -1.45 8.01
CA ILE A 30 5.25 -2.35 6.87
C ILE A 30 3.78 -2.74 6.82
N LEU A 31 3.22 -2.79 5.62
CA LEU A 31 1.85 -3.24 5.41
C LEU A 31 1.65 -4.69 5.93
N PRO A 32 0.48 -4.98 6.54
CA PRO A 32 0.10 -6.36 6.81
C PRO A 32 0.12 -7.15 5.49
N GLU A 33 0.58 -8.39 5.54
CA GLU A 33 0.83 -9.21 4.36
C GLU A 33 -0.37 -9.30 3.41
N ALA A 34 -1.56 -9.51 3.97
CA ALA A 34 -2.81 -9.59 3.21
C ALA A 34 -3.15 -8.32 2.41
N TYR A 35 -2.53 -7.18 2.72
CA TYR A 35 -2.76 -5.91 2.01
C TYR A 35 -1.65 -5.54 1.03
N ARG A 36 -0.50 -6.24 1.02
CA ARG A 36 0.63 -5.87 0.14
C ARG A 36 0.26 -5.93 -1.33
N LEU A 37 -0.28 -7.08 -1.76
CA LEU A 37 -0.68 -7.28 -3.16
C LEU A 37 -1.87 -6.37 -3.56
N PRO A 38 -3.00 -6.31 -2.82
CA PRO A 38 -4.12 -5.44 -3.19
C PRO A 38 -3.75 -3.95 -3.26
N VAL A 39 -2.87 -3.47 -2.36
CA VAL A 39 -2.42 -2.07 -2.37
C VAL A 39 -1.47 -1.81 -3.53
N ALA A 40 -0.59 -2.75 -3.86
CA ALA A 40 0.30 -2.63 -5.02
C ALA A 40 -0.50 -2.54 -6.34
N GLU A 41 -1.48 -3.42 -6.52
CA GLU A 41 -2.38 -3.39 -7.69
C GLU A 41 -3.15 -2.07 -7.78
N PHE A 42 -3.74 -1.62 -6.67
CA PHE A 42 -4.45 -0.35 -6.61
C PHE A 42 -3.54 0.83 -6.98
N LEU A 43 -2.30 0.86 -6.49
CA LEU A 43 -1.34 1.92 -6.81
C LEU A 43 -0.95 1.91 -8.29
N ALA A 44 -0.73 0.74 -8.89
CA ALA A 44 -0.43 0.60 -10.32
C ALA A 44 -1.58 1.09 -11.20
N ASP A 45 -2.82 0.73 -10.85
CA ASP A 45 -4.03 1.21 -11.55
C ASP A 45 -4.17 2.73 -11.53
N GLN A 46 -3.77 3.39 -10.44
CA GLN A 46 -3.81 4.85 -10.33
C GLN A 46 -2.77 5.54 -11.21
N VAL A 47 -1.65 4.87 -11.54
CA VAL A 47 -0.63 5.39 -12.45
C VAL A 47 -1.07 5.22 -13.90
N ASN A 48 -1.64 4.07 -14.25
CA ASN A 48 -2.10 3.77 -15.61
C ASN A 48 -3.35 4.55 -16.05
N LYS A 49 -4.11 5.10 -15.11
CA LYS A 49 -5.30 5.94 -15.37
C LYS A 49 -5.00 7.44 -15.49
N LYS A 50 -3.72 7.84 -15.45
CA LYS A 50 -3.27 9.21 -15.78
C LYS A 50 -2.94 9.34 -17.26
#